data_AF-A0A836CKB2-F1
#
_entry.id   AF-A0A836CKB2-F1
#
_cell.length_a   1.000
_cell.length_b   1.000
_cell.length_c   1.000
_cell.angle_alpha   90.00
_cell.angle_beta   90.00
_cell.angle_gamma   90.00
#
_symmetry.space_group_name_H-M   'P 1'
#
loop_
_entity.id
_entity.type
_entity.pdbx_description
1 polymer ?
#
loop_
_entity_poly.entity_id
_entity_poly.type
_entity_poly.pdbx_seq_one_letter_code
_entity_poly.pdbx_strand_id
1 'polypeptide(L)'
;MPGGAPRAMLAAFGIASYALQMYGICLLIAFNGNLVHYFPAIDPFLPFAVDGSAWNDSNWFGKATIHKLLGDEYGHGSDHSLLKAAMFDLLLIAVFAIPHSILPRLGVKEAMRKTIPEAAERSIYGLQAAVLLITLVALWQPIDAPVIWQAPSWAHAPLLALQAAGVAFAVSSTFAIDHFHLFGIRQALSHPLTTKHLPPPHLQTHWHYHLMRHPLAAGLVVSWFAQPVMTAGHLLLAIAFTLYQTLAIVCLEERDLHTIFGSQWDAYERRVPAFGVHAAALCPVLTRRGKGAAPSDSASEHATAARGASGVKASESGAAQRAAPVHSVSSSKKIG
;
A
#
# COMPACT_ATOMS: atom_id res chain seq x y z
N MET A 1 -13.09 38.21 -7.94
CA MET A 1 -12.14 37.11 -7.72
C MET A 1 -12.12 36.72 -6.24
N PRO A 2 -12.65 35.55 -5.84
CA PRO A 2 -12.39 35.01 -4.49
C PRO A 2 -12.07 33.50 -4.42
N GLY A 3 -11.76 32.83 -5.54
CA GLY A 3 -11.58 31.36 -5.59
C GLY A 3 -10.15 30.82 -5.47
N GLY A 4 -9.13 31.69 -5.39
CA GLY A 4 -7.71 31.31 -5.52
C GLY A 4 -7.07 30.79 -4.24
N ALA A 5 -7.05 31.60 -3.17
CA ALA A 5 -6.29 31.32 -1.95
C ALA A 5 -6.62 29.96 -1.29
N PRO A 6 -7.90 29.53 -1.17
CA PRO A 6 -8.21 28.22 -0.60
C PRO A 6 -7.63 27.06 -1.42
N ARG A 7 -7.66 27.16 -2.77
CA ARG A 7 -7.08 26.13 -3.65
C ARG A 7 -5.56 26.08 -3.56
N ALA A 8 -4.91 27.24 -3.46
CA ALA A 8 -3.46 27.32 -3.24
C ALA A 8 -3.05 26.71 -1.89
N MET A 9 -3.84 26.94 -0.84
CA MET A 9 -3.62 26.34 0.48
C MET A 9 -3.77 24.81 0.46
N LEU A 10 -4.79 24.27 -0.21
CA LEU A 10 -4.94 22.82 -0.38
C LEU A 10 -3.76 22.21 -1.16
N ALA A 11 -3.35 22.85 -2.27
CA ALA A 11 -2.22 22.42 -3.06
C ALA A 11 -0.91 22.39 -2.25
N ALA A 12 -0.62 23.47 -1.52
CA ALA A 12 0.56 23.56 -0.65
C ALA A 12 0.53 22.50 0.48
N PHE A 13 -0.62 22.27 1.10
CA PHE A 13 -0.81 21.22 2.11
C PHE A 13 -0.59 19.81 1.52
N GLY A 14 -1.12 19.54 0.32
CA GLY A 14 -0.91 18.26 -0.37
C GLY A 14 0.54 18.02 -0.76
N ILE A 15 1.26 19.06 -1.22
CA ILE A 15 2.70 19.01 -1.52
C ILE A 15 3.51 18.77 -0.24
N ALA A 16 3.23 19.49 0.85
CA ALA A 16 3.93 19.31 2.13
C ALA A 16 3.70 17.92 2.74
N SER A 17 2.45 17.43 2.71
CA SER A 17 2.10 16.07 3.12
C SER A 17 2.79 15.01 2.26
N TYR A 18 2.84 15.19 0.94
CA TYR A 18 3.57 14.28 0.04
C TYR A 18 5.07 14.28 0.33
N ALA A 19 5.68 15.45 0.51
CA ALA A 19 7.10 15.58 0.84
C ALA A 19 7.43 14.88 2.16
N LEU A 20 6.61 15.07 3.20
CA LEU A 20 6.82 14.41 4.50
C LEU A 20 6.61 12.88 4.42
N GLN A 21 5.66 12.41 3.60
CA GLN A 21 5.48 10.97 3.35
C GLN A 21 6.69 10.35 2.64
N MET A 22 7.17 10.95 1.56
CA MET A 22 8.37 10.48 0.87
C MET A 22 9.59 10.49 1.80
N TYR A 23 9.73 11.56 2.59
CA TYR A 23 10.77 11.69 3.59
C TYR A 23 10.71 10.59 4.67
N GLY A 24 9.54 10.35 5.27
CA GLY A 24 9.34 9.31 6.28
C GLY A 24 9.55 7.89 5.74
N ILE A 25 9.22 7.65 4.46
CA ILE A 25 9.49 6.37 3.78
C ILE A 25 11.00 6.20 3.53
N CYS A 26 11.70 7.23 3.06
CA CYS A 26 13.16 7.19 2.91
C CYS A 26 13.87 6.98 4.26
N LEU A 27 13.40 7.64 5.32
CA LEU A 27 13.89 7.45 6.69
C LEU A 27 13.69 6.00 7.16
N LEU A 28 12.50 5.41 6.96
CA LEU A 28 12.23 4.00 7.30
C LEU A 28 13.11 3.03 6.51
N ILE A 29 13.35 3.29 5.22
CA ILE A 29 14.24 2.47 4.37
C ILE A 29 15.69 2.56 4.88
N ALA A 30 16.18 3.76 5.20
CA ALA A 30 17.52 3.95 5.76
C ALA A 30 17.69 3.29 7.13
N PHE A 31 16.69 3.44 8.01
CA PHE A 31 16.60 2.83 9.35
C PHE A 31 16.44 1.31 9.33
N ASN A 32 16.00 0.70 8.23
CA ASN A 32 15.91 -0.76 8.08
C ASN A 32 17.13 -1.39 7.39
N GLY A 33 17.84 -0.66 6.52
CA GLY A 33 18.97 -1.21 5.73
C GLY A 33 20.36 -0.80 6.17
N ASN A 34 20.51 -0.19 7.35
CA ASN A 34 21.72 0.52 7.78
C ASN A 34 22.34 1.39 6.66
N LEU A 35 21.52 2.14 5.92
CA LEU A 35 22.03 2.77 4.70
C LEU A 35 23.09 3.84 4.99
N VAL A 36 23.20 4.34 6.23
CA VAL A 36 24.30 5.23 6.66
C VAL A 36 25.64 4.49 6.69
N HIS A 37 25.72 3.26 7.19
CA HIS A 37 26.96 2.47 7.20
C HIS A 37 27.49 2.20 5.78
N TYR A 38 26.59 1.89 4.85
CA TYR A 38 26.96 1.64 3.44
C TYR A 38 27.16 2.93 2.63
N PHE A 39 26.49 4.03 3.01
CA PHE A 39 26.53 5.32 2.32
C PHE A 39 26.60 6.51 3.31
N PRO A 40 27.74 6.75 3.99
CA PRO A 40 27.83 7.78 5.04
C PRO A 40 27.49 9.21 4.59
N ALA A 41 27.51 9.48 3.28
CA ALA A 41 27.08 10.74 2.70
C ALA A 41 25.58 11.08 2.90
N ILE A 42 24.74 10.11 3.32
CA ILE A 42 23.31 10.37 3.61
C ILE A 42 23.05 10.85 5.04
N ASP A 43 24.03 10.71 5.94
CA ASP A 43 23.94 11.03 7.37
C ASP A 43 23.37 12.45 7.65
N PRO A 44 23.80 13.53 6.96
CA PRO A 44 23.32 14.89 7.22
C PRO A 44 21.83 15.14 6.87
N PHE A 45 21.17 14.18 6.21
CA PHE A 45 19.76 14.28 5.82
C PHE A 45 18.82 13.52 6.79
N LEU A 46 19.39 12.87 7.82
CA LEU A 46 18.67 12.06 8.81
C LEU A 46 18.86 12.71 10.20
N PRO A 47 17.89 13.49 10.73
CA PRO A 47 18.07 14.36 11.90
C PRO A 47 18.16 13.61 13.24
N PHE A 48 18.08 12.28 13.22
CA PHE A 48 18.33 11.40 14.36
C PHE A 48 19.71 10.72 14.29
N ALA A 49 20.54 11.09 13.30
CA ALA A 49 21.95 10.76 13.25
C ALA A 49 22.73 11.49 14.35
N VAL A 50 22.72 10.93 15.56
CA VAL A 50 23.51 11.43 16.69
C VAL A 50 24.95 10.94 16.54
N ASP A 51 25.65 11.63 15.63
CA ASP A 51 26.97 11.34 15.05
C ASP A 51 27.09 10.09 14.15
N GLY A 52 27.90 10.21 13.10
CA GLY A 52 28.17 9.13 12.15
C GLY A 52 29.02 7.97 12.68
N SER A 53 29.42 7.96 13.96
CA SER A 53 30.01 6.77 14.60
C SER A 53 28.92 5.82 15.11
N ALA A 54 27.71 6.33 15.38
CA ALA A 54 26.56 5.55 15.84
C ALA A 54 26.25 4.35 14.92
N TRP A 55 26.33 4.55 13.61
CA TRP A 55 25.82 3.61 12.61
C TRP A 55 26.82 2.56 12.14
N ASN A 56 28.10 2.69 12.49
CA ASN A 56 29.18 1.86 11.95
C ASN A 56 29.48 0.57 12.74
N ASP A 57 28.84 0.39 13.90
CA ASP A 57 28.95 -0.83 14.72
C ASP A 57 27.78 -1.81 14.45
N SER A 58 27.94 -3.06 14.87
CA SER A 58 26.87 -4.08 14.81
C SER A 58 25.66 -3.79 15.72
N ASN A 59 25.74 -2.77 16.58
CA ASN A 59 24.67 -2.26 17.46
C ASN A 59 24.15 -0.87 17.03
N TRP A 60 24.19 -0.58 15.72
CA TRP A 60 23.72 0.69 15.15
C TRP A 60 22.24 0.99 15.43
N PHE A 61 21.39 -0.04 15.45
CA PHE A 61 19.94 0.08 15.59
C PHE A 61 19.56 0.81 16.87
N GLY A 62 20.25 0.51 17.98
CA GLY A 62 20.06 1.17 19.25
C GLY A 62 20.69 2.54 19.43
N LYS A 63 21.60 2.95 18.52
CA LYS A 63 22.27 4.26 18.55
C LYS A 63 21.63 5.30 17.63
N ALA A 64 20.57 4.90 16.92
CA ALA A 64 19.92 5.64 15.82
C ALA A 64 18.91 6.73 16.25
N THR A 65 18.71 6.97 17.55
CA THR A 65 17.50 7.63 18.06
C THR A 65 17.76 8.75 19.06
N ILE A 66 16.71 9.53 19.37
CA ILE A 66 16.81 10.78 20.14
C ILE A 66 17.32 10.59 21.59
N HIS A 67 17.39 9.35 22.08
CA HIS A 67 17.88 9.06 23.43
C HIS A 67 19.33 9.51 23.63
N LYS A 68 20.20 9.40 22.61
CA LYS A 68 21.57 9.90 22.65
C LYS A 68 21.66 11.45 22.61
N LEU A 69 20.60 12.14 22.16
CA LEU A 69 20.46 13.61 22.29
C LEU A 69 19.94 14.05 23.66
N LEU A 70 19.34 13.14 24.44
CA LEU A 70 18.77 13.41 25.76
C LEU A 70 19.66 12.94 26.92
N GLY A 71 20.69 12.13 26.65
CA GLY A 71 21.66 11.61 27.62
C GLY A 71 21.41 10.14 27.97
N ASP A 72 22.49 9.40 28.18
CA ASP A 72 22.49 7.92 28.24
C ASP A 72 21.87 7.30 29.51
N GLU A 73 21.18 8.06 30.36
CA GLU A 73 20.59 7.58 31.64
C GLU A 73 19.55 6.46 31.47
N TYR A 74 19.07 6.21 30.25
CA TYR A 74 18.13 5.13 29.92
C TYR A 74 18.77 3.90 29.25
N GLY A 75 20.05 3.95 28.87
CA GLY A 75 20.61 3.01 27.88
C GLY A 75 21.00 1.62 28.39
N HIS A 76 21.56 1.50 29.60
CA HIS A 76 22.34 0.30 29.97
C HIS A 76 22.09 -0.21 31.40
N GLY A 77 21.48 -1.40 31.53
CA GLY A 77 21.48 -2.17 32.78
C GLY A 77 20.28 -3.12 33.00
N SER A 78 20.58 -4.41 33.26
CA SER A 78 19.66 -5.50 33.64
C SER A 78 18.64 -5.97 32.59
N ASP A 79 18.20 -7.23 32.66
CA ASP A 79 17.18 -7.81 31.76
C ASP A 79 15.82 -7.08 31.81
N HIS A 80 15.58 -6.33 32.90
CA HIS A 80 14.42 -5.45 33.03
C HIS A 80 14.47 -4.21 32.12
N SER A 81 15.57 -3.93 31.39
CA SER A 81 15.59 -2.92 30.32
C SER A 81 15.07 -3.49 28.99
N LEU A 82 15.54 -4.68 28.58
CA LEU A 82 15.18 -5.29 27.28
C LEU A 82 13.67 -5.49 27.11
N LEU A 83 12.98 -5.95 28.16
CA LEU A 83 11.52 -6.09 28.12
C LEU A 83 10.81 -4.73 28.03
N LYS A 84 11.33 -3.69 28.71
CA LYS A 84 10.76 -2.33 28.62
C LYS A 84 10.95 -1.74 27.23
N ALA A 85 12.14 -1.90 26.64
CA ALA A 85 12.46 -1.50 25.28
C ALA A 85 11.49 -2.16 24.29
N ALA A 86 11.38 -3.49 24.32
CA ALA A 86 10.47 -4.23 23.45
C ALA A 86 8.99 -3.84 23.63
N MET A 87 8.54 -3.58 24.87
CA MET A 87 7.18 -3.10 25.13
C MET A 87 6.94 -1.66 24.62
N PHE A 88 7.96 -0.79 24.69
CA PHE A 88 7.88 0.58 24.17
C PHE A 88 7.89 0.60 22.64
N ASP A 89 8.74 -0.20 22.00
CA ASP A 89 8.78 -0.35 20.54
C ASP A 89 7.46 -0.95 20.00
N LEU A 90 6.91 -1.97 20.66
CA LEU A 90 5.59 -2.50 20.34
C LEU A 90 4.47 -1.45 20.52
N LEU A 91 4.60 -0.55 21.51
CA LEU A 91 3.69 0.58 21.69
C LEU A 91 3.84 1.63 20.57
N LEU A 92 5.06 1.96 20.14
CA LEU A 92 5.30 2.84 18.99
C LEU A 92 4.71 2.25 17.70
N ILE A 93 4.93 0.95 17.46
CA ILE A 93 4.32 0.23 16.33
C ILE A 93 2.79 0.27 16.43
N ALA A 94 2.21 0.05 17.61
CA ALA A 94 0.75 0.13 17.79
C ALA A 94 0.22 1.57 17.54
N VAL A 95 0.92 2.59 18.03
CA VAL A 95 0.59 4.02 17.84
C VAL A 95 0.64 4.40 16.36
N PHE A 96 1.57 3.88 15.57
CA PHE A 96 1.59 4.07 14.12
C PHE A 96 0.50 3.22 13.42
N ALA A 97 0.47 1.91 13.67
CA ALA A 97 -0.28 0.93 12.90
C ALA A 97 -1.80 1.04 13.11
N ILE A 98 -2.28 1.39 14.31
CA ILE A 98 -3.71 1.48 14.60
C ILE A 98 -4.37 2.63 13.81
N PRO A 99 -3.91 3.90 13.88
CA PRO A 99 -4.42 4.98 13.04
C PRO A 99 -4.23 4.70 11.54
N HIS A 100 -3.05 4.22 11.13
CA HIS A 100 -2.76 3.87 9.73
C HIS A 100 -3.73 2.81 9.18
N SER A 101 -4.16 1.86 10.02
CA SER A 101 -5.11 0.81 9.62
C SER A 101 -6.57 1.25 9.68
N ILE A 102 -6.93 2.21 10.54
CA ILE A 102 -8.32 2.64 10.80
C ILE A 102 -8.74 3.83 9.93
N LEU A 103 -7.89 4.83 9.71
CA LEU A 103 -8.26 6.06 8.98
C LEU A 103 -8.65 5.83 7.50
N PRO A 104 -8.06 4.90 6.73
CA PRO A 104 -8.50 4.59 5.37
C PRO A 104 -9.87 3.94 5.24
N ARG A 105 -10.50 3.51 6.35
CA ARG A 105 -11.66 2.61 6.32
C ARG A 105 -12.95 3.35 5.99
N LEU A 106 -13.82 2.70 5.23
CA LEU A 106 -15.01 3.32 4.62
C LEU A 106 -15.87 4.12 5.62
N GLY A 107 -16.15 3.55 6.80
CA GLY A 107 -16.93 4.22 7.84
C GLY A 107 -16.24 5.41 8.50
N VAL A 108 -14.91 5.43 8.54
CA VAL A 108 -14.11 6.54 9.10
C VAL A 108 -13.99 7.67 8.10
N LYS A 109 -13.73 7.35 6.82
CA LYS A 109 -13.82 8.30 5.70
C LYS A 109 -15.16 9.02 5.68
N GLU A 110 -16.27 8.28 5.83
CA GLU A 110 -17.62 8.85 5.82
C GLU A 110 -17.95 9.69 7.07
N ALA A 111 -17.27 9.46 8.19
CA ALA A 111 -17.29 10.38 9.32
C ALA A 111 -16.47 11.66 9.04
N MET A 112 -15.26 11.52 8.48
CA MET A 112 -14.37 12.64 8.15
C MET A 112 -14.96 13.59 7.10
N ARG A 113 -15.61 13.07 6.05
CA ARG A 113 -16.25 13.84 4.96
C ARG A 113 -17.33 14.84 5.43
N LYS A 114 -17.78 14.75 6.69
CA LYS A 114 -18.72 15.69 7.31
C LYS A 114 -18.05 17.02 7.70
N THR A 115 -16.74 17.02 7.93
CA THR A 115 -15.95 18.19 8.37
C THR A 115 -14.77 18.51 7.44
N ILE A 116 -14.24 17.51 6.73
CA ILE A 116 -13.05 17.58 5.88
C ILE A 116 -13.44 17.44 4.40
N PRO A 117 -12.95 18.32 3.49
CA PRO A 117 -13.10 18.14 2.05
C PRO A 117 -12.47 16.83 1.57
N GLU A 118 -13.15 16.09 0.69
CA GLU A 118 -12.65 14.79 0.21
C GLU A 118 -11.28 14.91 -0.49
N ALA A 119 -11.05 16.02 -1.19
CA ALA A 119 -9.76 16.33 -1.82
C ALA A 119 -8.58 16.48 -0.83
N ALA A 120 -8.85 16.74 0.45
CA ALA A 120 -7.85 16.86 1.53
C ALA A 120 -7.69 15.55 2.33
N GLU A 121 -8.70 14.68 2.34
CA GLU A 121 -8.80 13.47 3.16
C GLU A 121 -7.53 12.59 3.06
N ARG A 122 -7.08 12.29 1.84
CA ARG A 122 -5.91 11.43 1.61
C ARG A 122 -4.60 12.09 2.01
N SER A 123 -4.47 13.41 1.88
CA SER A 123 -3.30 14.16 2.35
C SER A 123 -3.26 14.32 3.87
N ILE A 124 -4.41 14.34 4.56
CA ILE A 124 -4.49 14.34 6.03
C ILE A 124 -4.07 12.97 6.58
N TYR A 125 -4.61 11.88 6.01
CA TYR A 125 -4.15 10.52 6.29
C TYR A 125 -2.63 10.40 6.06
N GLY A 126 -2.14 10.86 4.91
CA GLY A 126 -0.74 10.77 4.55
C GLY A 126 0.18 11.53 5.52
N LEU A 127 -0.22 12.73 5.93
CA LEU A 127 0.52 13.54 6.90
C LEU A 127 0.58 12.85 8.27
N GLN A 128 -0.55 12.31 8.74
CA GLN A 128 -0.61 11.53 9.98
C GLN A 128 0.29 10.30 9.93
N ALA A 129 0.25 9.54 8.83
CA ALA A 129 1.08 8.36 8.64
C ALA A 129 2.58 8.72 8.65
N ALA A 130 2.96 9.80 7.95
CA ALA A 130 4.32 10.29 7.92
C ALA A 130 4.83 10.74 9.30
N VAL A 131 4.04 11.55 10.02
CA VAL A 131 4.41 12.03 11.36
C VAL A 131 4.61 10.86 12.32
N LEU A 132 3.67 9.92 12.41
CA LEU A 132 3.81 8.80 13.34
C LEU A 132 4.92 7.82 12.95
N LEU A 133 5.21 7.67 11.64
CA LEU A 133 6.36 6.88 11.19
C LEU A 133 7.69 7.54 11.56
N ILE A 134 7.81 8.85 11.38
CA ILE A 134 8.99 9.62 11.80
C ILE A 134 9.15 9.55 13.32
N THR A 135 8.07 9.67 14.09
CA THR A 135 8.09 9.50 15.56
C THR A 135 8.50 8.08 15.97
N LEU A 136 8.02 7.04 15.28
CA LEU A 136 8.41 5.65 15.54
C LEU A 136 9.92 5.44 15.37
N VAL A 137 10.51 5.96 14.29
CA VAL A 137 11.97 5.87 14.08
C VAL A 137 12.73 6.73 15.10
N ALA A 138 12.26 7.97 15.37
CA ALA A 138 12.92 8.90 16.27
C ALA A 138 13.02 8.43 17.74
N LEU A 139 12.03 7.64 18.19
CA LEU A 139 11.87 7.18 19.56
C LEU A 139 12.16 5.68 19.75
N TRP A 140 12.64 4.98 18.72
CA TRP A 140 12.92 3.54 18.80
C TRP A 140 13.99 3.21 19.86
N GLN A 141 13.84 2.08 20.56
CA GLN A 141 14.70 1.69 21.68
C GLN A 141 15.86 0.74 21.28
N PRO A 142 17.02 0.84 21.96
CA PRO A 142 18.12 -0.10 21.77
C PRO A 142 17.77 -1.53 22.20
N ILE A 143 17.78 -2.45 21.22
CA ILE A 143 17.66 -3.90 21.43
C ILE A 143 18.66 -4.63 20.50
N ASP A 144 19.94 -4.36 20.73
CA ASP A 144 21.04 -4.83 19.89
C ASP A 144 21.46 -6.29 20.18
N ALA A 145 21.08 -6.81 21.35
CA ALA A 145 21.37 -8.18 21.79
C ALA A 145 20.08 -8.94 22.17
N PRO A 146 20.00 -10.26 21.91
CA PRO A 146 20.96 -11.04 21.12
C PRO A 146 20.94 -10.70 19.62
N VAL A 147 22.06 -10.94 18.94
CA VAL A 147 22.10 -11.05 17.48
C VAL A 147 21.53 -12.42 17.12
N ILE A 148 20.44 -12.45 16.35
CA ILE A 148 19.71 -13.65 15.95
C ILE A 148 20.46 -14.37 14.82
N TRP A 149 20.97 -13.61 13.85
CA TRP A 149 21.92 -14.10 12.86
C TRP A 149 22.89 -13.02 12.38
N GLN A 150 24.06 -13.47 11.95
CA GLN A 150 25.04 -12.69 11.21
C GLN A 150 25.47 -13.52 10.00
N ALA A 151 25.19 -13.01 8.80
CA ALA A 151 25.52 -13.68 7.55
C ALA A 151 27.06 -13.67 7.32
N PRO A 152 27.62 -14.70 6.66
CA PRO A 152 29.02 -14.67 6.22
C PRO A 152 29.22 -13.56 5.17
N SER A 153 30.42 -12.97 5.09
CA SER A 153 30.72 -11.80 4.27
C SER A 153 30.30 -11.92 2.80
N TRP A 154 30.46 -13.10 2.19
CA TRP A 154 30.05 -13.37 0.80
C TRP A 154 28.54 -13.21 0.56
N ALA A 155 27.71 -13.35 1.61
CA ALA A 155 26.26 -13.24 1.54
C ALA A 155 25.74 -11.81 1.79
N HIS A 156 26.58 -10.88 2.24
CA HIS A 156 26.16 -9.51 2.57
C HIS A 156 25.63 -8.76 1.34
N ALA A 157 26.41 -8.70 0.27
CA ALA A 157 25.99 -8.01 -0.96
C ALA A 157 24.75 -8.65 -1.62
N PRO A 158 24.61 -9.99 -1.72
CA PRO A 158 23.36 -10.63 -2.14
C PRO A 158 22.13 -10.27 -1.28
N LEU A 159 22.28 -10.19 0.04
CA LEU A 159 21.18 -9.82 0.95
C LEU A 159 20.77 -8.36 0.79
N LEU A 160 21.73 -7.43 0.72
CA LEU A 160 21.46 -6.02 0.45
C LEU A 160 20.83 -5.80 -0.93
N ALA A 161 21.26 -6.57 -1.95
CA ALA A 161 20.63 -6.54 -3.27
C ALA A 161 19.18 -7.07 -3.24
N LEU A 162 18.90 -8.11 -2.44
CA LEU A 162 17.54 -8.62 -2.22
C LEU A 162 16.66 -7.62 -1.46
N GLN A 163 17.21 -6.94 -0.44
CA GLN A 163 16.53 -5.86 0.28
C GLN A 163 16.17 -4.71 -0.69
N ALA A 164 17.15 -4.24 -1.46
CA ALA A 164 16.96 -3.17 -2.45
C ALA A 164 15.94 -3.57 -3.53
N ALA A 165 15.93 -4.84 -3.96
CA ALA A 165 14.91 -5.37 -4.86
C ALA A 165 13.51 -5.38 -4.21
N GLY A 166 13.39 -5.74 -2.93
CA GLY A 166 12.14 -5.65 -2.16
C GLY A 166 11.61 -4.22 -2.07
N VAL A 167 12.48 -3.25 -1.74
CA VAL A 167 12.14 -1.82 -1.75
C VAL A 167 11.73 -1.35 -3.15
N ALA A 168 12.49 -1.69 -4.19
CA ALA A 168 12.19 -1.31 -5.57
C ALA A 168 10.85 -1.89 -6.06
N PHE A 169 10.53 -3.14 -5.68
CA PHE A 169 9.24 -3.79 -5.96
C PHE A 169 8.08 -3.15 -5.20
N ALA A 170 8.29 -2.73 -3.95
CA ALA A 170 7.30 -2.00 -3.18
C ALA A 170 7.02 -0.61 -3.78
N VAL A 171 8.07 0.12 -4.14
CA VAL A 171 7.98 1.44 -4.79
C VAL A 171 7.33 1.33 -6.16
N SER A 172 7.76 0.41 -7.04
CA SER A 172 7.17 0.25 -8.38
C SER A 172 5.69 -0.18 -8.32
N SER A 173 5.29 -0.91 -7.28
CA SER A 173 3.88 -1.24 -7.01
C SER A 173 3.00 -0.01 -6.71
N THR A 174 3.55 1.07 -6.14
CA THR A 174 2.78 2.33 -5.97
C THR A 174 2.40 2.95 -7.32
N PHE A 175 3.32 2.95 -8.28
CA PHE A 175 3.09 3.55 -9.60
C PHE A 175 2.04 2.79 -10.42
N ALA A 176 1.96 1.47 -10.27
CA ALA A 176 0.95 0.66 -10.94
C ALA A 176 -0.50 0.96 -10.49
N ILE A 177 -0.72 1.51 -9.29
CA ILE A 177 -2.05 1.95 -8.80
C ILE A 177 -2.36 3.43 -9.09
N ASP A 178 -1.37 4.23 -9.54
CA ASP A 178 -1.30 5.70 -9.50
C ASP A 178 -0.73 6.25 -8.18
N HIS A 179 0.60 6.32 -8.12
CA HIS A 179 1.37 6.84 -6.97
C HIS A 179 0.86 8.20 -6.47
N PHE A 180 0.57 9.13 -7.38
CA PHE A 180 0.15 10.48 -6.99
C PHE A 180 -1.28 10.53 -6.43
N HIS A 181 -2.13 9.57 -6.79
CA HIS A 181 -3.41 9.35 -6.12
C HIS A 181 -3.22 8.61 -4.77
N LEU A 182 -2.32 7.62 -4.72
CA LEU A 182 -2.03 6.84 -3.51
C LEU A 182 -1.51 7.72 -2.35
N PHE A 183 -0.71 8.75 -2.64
CA PHE A 183 -0.15 9.68 -1.63
C PHE A 183 -0.95 11.00 -1.48
N GLY A 184 -2.11 11.13 -2.15
CA GLY A 184 -3.06 12.24 -1.95
C GLY A 184 -2.80 13.52 -2.75
N ILE A 185 -1.63 13.67 -3.36
CA ILE A 185 -1.24 14.91 -4.05
C ILE A 185 -2.06 15.16 -5.33
N ARG A 186 -2.49 14.13 -6.08
CA ARG A 186 -3.39 14.32 -7.24
C ARG A 186 -4.73 14.92 -6.79
N GLN A 187 -5.28 14.44 -5.67
CA GLN A 187 -6.53 14.94 -5.11
C GLN A 187 -6.39 16.41 -4.70
N ALA A 188 -5.32 16.76 -3.98
CA ALA A 188 -5.06 18.12 -3.51
C ALA A 188 -4.77 19.14 -4.64
N LEU A 189 -4.14 18.71 -5.74
CA LEU A 189 -3.84 19.58 -6.88
C LEU A 189 -5.00 19.72 -7.88
N SER A 190 -5.68 18.62 -8.21
CA SER A 190 -6.65 18.60 -9.31
C SER A 190 -8.08 18.99 -8.89
N HIS A 191 -8.49 18.75 -7.65
CA HIS A 191 -9.90 18.87 -7.26
C HIS A 191 -10.22 20.16 -6.48
N PRO A 192 -11.38 20.79 -6.73
CA PRO A 192 -11.91 21.85 -5.87
C PRO A 192 -12.12 21.40 -4.42
N LEU A 193 -11.94 22.34 -3.46
CA LEU A 193 -12.31 22.15 -2.06
C LEU A 193 -13.81 21.87 -1.83
N THR A 194 -14.66 22.14 -2.82
CA THR A 194 -16.11 21.93 -2.78
C THR A 194 -16.55 20.57 -3.32
N THR A 195 -15.68 19.81 -3.98
CA THR A 195 -16.02 18.46 -4.47
C THR A 195 -16.13 17.48 -3.31
N LYS A 196 -17.34 16.98 -3.05
CA LYS A 196 -17.65 15.88 -2.12
C LYS A 196 -17.69 14.49 -2.78
N HIS A 197 -17.38 14.44 -4.08
CA HIS A 197 -17.38 13.21 -4.86
C HIS A 197 -16.19 13.24 -5.84
N LEU A 198 -15.16 12.47 -5.53
CA LEU A 198 -14.12 12.06 -6.46
C LEU A 198 -14.68 11.04 -7.48
N PRO A 199 -14.00 10.81 -8.62
CA PRO A 199 -14.33 9.71 -9.52
C PRO A 199 -14.32 8.36 -8.79
N PRO A 200 -15.17 7.39 -9.19
CA PRO A 200 -15.17 6.07 -8.58
C PRO A 200 -13.79 5.39 -8.72
N PRO A 201 -13.33 4.64 -7.72
CA PRO A 201 -12.04 3.97 -7.77
C PRO A 201 -12.02 2.89 -8.87
N HIS A 202 -10.84 2.66 -9.44
CA HIS A 202 -10.58 1.65 -10.46
C HIS A 202 -9.82 0.47 -9.83
N LEU A 203 -10.24 -0.77 -10.13
CA LEU A 203 -9.56 -1.98 -9.68
C LEU A 203 -8.37 -2.30 -10.60
N GLN A 204 -7.15 -2.08 -10.12
CA GLN A 204 -5.94 -2.51 -10.81
C GLN A 204 -5.68 -4.01 -10.63
N THR A 205 -5.41 -4.71 -11.74
CA THR A 205 -5.11 -6.15 -11.79
C THR A 205 -3.90 -6.51 -12.66
N HIS A 206 -3.21 -5.50 -13.22
CA HIS A 206 -2.07 -5.67 -14.13
C HIS A 206 -0.72 -5.45 -13.43
N TRP A 207 0.40 -5.68 -14.15
CA TRP A 207 1.76 -5.59 -13.61
C TRP A 207 1.95 -6.49 -12.39
N HIS A 208 2.49 -5.98 -11.27
CA HIS A 208 2.68 -6.72 -10.03
C HIS A 208 1.37 -7.26 -9.44
N TYR A 209 0.25 -6.59 -9.72
CA TYR A 209 -1.08 -6.99 -9.26
C TYR A 209 -1.63 -8.23 -9.98
N HIS A 210 -1.03 -8.67 -11.10
CA HIS A 210 -1.39 -9.96 -11.68
C HIS A 210 -0.68 -11.15 -10.98
N LEU A 211 0.44 -10.88 -10.28
CA LEU A 211 1.22 -11.90 -9.55
C LEU A 211 0.66 -12.13 -8.14
N MET A 212 0.31 -11.06 -7.45
CA MET A 212 -0.24 -11.10 -6.09
C MET A 212 -1.07 -9.85 -5.81
N ARG A 213 -2.06 -9.94 -4.92
CA ARG A 213 -2.99 -8.82 -4.65
C ARG A 213 -2.34 -7.66 -3.92
N HIS A 214 -1.33 -7.94 -3.08
CA HIS A 214 -0.67 -6.97 -2.20
C HIS A 214 0.85 -6.87 -2.43
N PRO A 215 1.30 -6.51 -3.65
CA PRO A 215 2.71 -6.57 -4.01
C PRO A 215 3.58 -5.53 -3.29
N LEU A 216 3.00 -4.35 -2.96
CA LEU A 216 3.67 -3.35 -2.12
C LEU A 216 4.05 -3.94 -0.75
N ALA A 217 3.09 -4.59 -0.10
CA ALA A 217 3.27 -5.21 1.20
C ALA A 217 4.28 -6.37 1.13
N ALA A 218 4.25 -7.19 0.08
CA ALA A 218 5.23 -8.25 -0.12
C ALA A 218 6.67 -7.74 -0.31
N GLY A 219 6.86 -6.67 -1.09
CA GLY A 219 8.18 -6.04 -1.26
C GLY A 219 8.74 -5.48 0.05
N LEU A 220 7.87 -4.93 0.92
CA LEU A 220 8.23 -4.51 2.27
C LEU A 220 8.66 -5.70 3.15
N VAL A 221 7.95 -6.84 3.14
CA VAL A 221 8.37 -8.04 3.90
C VAL A 221 9.76 -8.52 3.46
N VAL A 222 10.04 -8.56 2.15
CA VAL A 222 11.38 -8.89 1.66
C VAL A 222 12.42 -7.90 2.19
N SER A 223 12.10 -6.61 2.20
CA SER A 223 12.98 -5.58 2.76
C SER A 223 13.21 -5.73 4.27
N TRP A 224 12.20 -6.11 5.06
CA TRP A 224 12.35 -6.31 6.51
C TRP A 224 13.28 -7.48 6.85
N PHE A 225 13.17 -8.61 6.13
CA PHE A 225 13.88 -9.84 6.47
C PHE A 225 15.25 -10.03 5.78
N ALA A 226 15.54 -9.32 4.68
CA ALA A 226 16.78 -9.49 3.90
C ALA A 226 18.03 -8.82 4.53
N GLN A 227 18.19 -8.90 5.86
CA GLN A 227 19.32 -8.29 6.56
C GLN A 227 20.57 -9.18 6.63
N PRO A 228 21.77 -8.64 6.32
CA PRO A 228 23.05 -9.30 6.62
C PRO A 228 23.28 -9.55 8.11
N VAL A 229 22.72 -8.71 8.99
CA VAL A 229 22.78 -8.85 10.46
C VAL A 229 21.39 -8.58 11.02
N MET A 230 20.85 -9.49 11.82
CA MET A 230 19.53 -9.36 12.43
C MET A 230 19.66 -9.35 13.95
N THR A 231 19.45 -8.19 14.56
CA THR A 231 19.34 -8.05 16.03
C THR A 231 17.94 -8.44 16.49
N ALA A 232 17.77 -8.70 17.80
CA ALA A 232 16.45 -8.91 18.39
C ALA A 232 15.48 -7.73 18.13
N GLY A 233 15.97 -6.49 18.15
CA GLY A 233 15.18 -5.29 17.79
C GLY A 233 14.71 -5.28 16.33
N HIS A 234 15.60 -5.59 15.37
CA HIS A 234 15.19 -5.72 13.97
C HIS A 234 14.17 -6.84 13.77
N LEU A 235 14.34 -7.98 14.44
CA LEU A 235 13.41 -9.09 14.29
C LEU A 235 12.04 -8.77 14.89
N LEU A 236 12.01 -8.04 16.03
CA LEU A 236 10.79 -7.48 16.60
C LEU A 236 10.08 -6.56 15.61
N LEU A 237 10.81 -5.63 14.99
CA LEU A 237 10.28 -4.75 13.94
C LEU A 237 9.75 -5.55 12.76
N ALA A 238 10.57 -6.43 12.16
CA ALA A 238 10.22 -7.19 10.97
C ALA A 238 8.99 -8.07 11.17
N ILE A 239 8.89 -8.77 12.31
CA ILE A 239 7.71 -9.57 12.67
C ILE A 239 6.50 -8.68 12.93
N ALA A 240 6.61 -7.63 13.74
CA ALA A 240 5.47 -6.78 14.10
C ALA A 240 4.93 -5.97 12.91
N PHE A 241 5.80 -5.46 12.02
CA PHE A 241 5.39 -4.84 10.76
C PHE A 241 4.68 -5.85 9.86
N THR A 242 5.26 -7.04 9.66
CA THR A 242 4.66 -8.12 8.85
C THR A 242 3.29 -8.57 9.40
N LEU A 243 3.15 -8.68 10.72
CA LEU A 243 1.89 -9.06 11.37
C LEU A 243 0.83 -7.96 11.24
N TYR A 244 1.11 -6.69 11.58
CA TYR A 244 0.09 -5.64 11.45
C TYR A 244 -0.33 -5.48 9.99
N GLN A 245 0.61 -5.47 9.02
CA GLN A 245 0.24 -5.23 7.63
C GLN A 245 -0.62 -6.37 7.09
N THR A 246 -0.31 -7.63 7.44
CA THR A 246 -1.09 -8.80 7.01
C THR A 246 -2.48 -8.80 7.64
N LEU A 247 -2.59 -8.45 8.93
CA LEU A 247 -3.88 -8.35 9.63
C LEU A 247 -4.72 -7.18 9.10
N ALA A 248 -4.12 -6.01 8.87
CA ALA A 248 -4.81 -4.84 8.30
C ALA A 248 -5.31 -5.13 6.88
N ILE A 249 -4.49 -5.78 6.06
CA ILE A 249 -4.86 -6.19 4.70
C ILE A 249 -6.01 -7.20 4.74
N VAL A 250 -5.83 -8.36 5.38
CA VAL A 250 -6.78 -9.47 5.28
C VAL A 250 -8.07 -9.17 6.06
N CYS A 251 -7.98 -8.62 7.28
CA CYS A 251 -9.16 -8.43 8.12
C CYS A 251 -9.97 -7.14 7.81
N LEU A 252 -9.33 -6.11 7.23
CA LEU A 252 -9.95 -4.80 7.00
C LEU A 252 -9.97 -4.42 5.52
N GLU A 253 -8.85 -4.53 4.81
CA GLU A 253 -8.73 -4.01 3.44
C GLU A 253 -9.43 -4.87 2.39
N GLU A 254 -9.24 -6.19 2.40
CA GLU A 254 -9.96 -7.06 1.46
C GLU A 254 -11.47 -6.98 1.67
N ARG A 255 -11.93 -6.77 2.91
CA ARG A 255 -13.33 -6.49 3.25
C ARG A 255 -13.86 -5.19 2.63
N ASP A 256 -13.10 -4.10 2.71
CA ASP A 256 -13.45 -2.85 2.02
C ASP A 256 -13.47 -3.06 0.50
N LEU A 257 -12.53 -3.83 -0.05
CA LEU A 257 -12.41 -4.08 -1.49
C LEU A 257 -13.57 -4.94 -2.04
N HIS A 258 -14.04 -5.97 -1.31
CA HIS A 258 -15.32 -6.64 -1.63
C HIS A 258 -16.50 -5.65 -1.57
N THR A 259 -16.48 -4.67 -0.66
CA THR A 259 -17.57 -3.69 -0.50
C THR A 259 -17.58 -2.64 -1.64
N ILE A 260 -16.40 -2.28 -2.17
CA ILE A 260 -16.22 -1.30 -3.25
C ILE A 260 -16.43 -1.93 -4.64
N PHE A 261 -15.88 -3.12 -4.87
CA PHE A 261 -15.78 -3.73 -6.21
C PHE A 261 -16.63 -5.00 -6.40
N GLY A 262 -17.17 -5.58 -5.32
CA GLY A 262 -18.06 -6.74 -5.36
C GLY A 262 -17.51 -7.91 -6.20
N SER A 263 -18.32 -8.39 -7.14
CA SER A 263 -18.00 -9.54 -7.99
C SER A 263 -16.74 -9.38 -8.85
N GLN A 264 -16.29 -8.16 -9.12
CA GLN A 264 -15.00 -7.92 -9.79
C GLN A 264 -13.83 -8.31 -8.88
N TRP A 265 -13.91 -7.96 -7.59
CA TRP A 265 -12.92 -8.38 -6.60
C TRP A 265 -12.99 -9.89 -6.39
N ASP A 266 -14.18 -10.47 -6.21
CA ASP A 266 -14.33 -11.93 -6.04
C ASP A 266 -13.71 -12.72 -7.23
N ALA A 267 -13.87 -12.21 -8.46
CA ALA A 267 -13.31 -12.82 -9.66
C ALA A 267 -11.80 -12.59 -9.84
N TYR A 268 -11.23 -11.58 -9.19
CA TYR A 268 -9.77 -11.36 -9.09
C TYR A 268 -9.17 -12.21 -7.97
N GLU A 269 -9.84 -12.28 -6.82
CA GLU A 269 -9.45 -13.06 -5.64
C GLU A 269 -9.24 -14.54 -5.95
N ARG A 270 -10.16 -15.14 -6.73
CA ARG A 270 -10.08 -16.54 -7.18
C ARG A 270 -8.93 -16.85 -8.14
N ARG A 271 -8.24 -15.83 -8.67
CA ARG A 271 -7.16 -16.00 -9.67
C ARG A 271 -5.78 -15.57 -9.15
N VAL A 272 -5.73 -14.62 -8.21
CA VAL A 272 -4.48 -13.99 -7.76
C VAL A 272 -4.34 -14.15 -6.24
N PRO A 273 -3.23 -14.76 -5.74
CA PRO A 273 -3.00 -14.95 -4.31
C PRO A 273 -2.73 -13.62 -3.60
N ALA A 274 -3.01 -13.53 -2.29
CA ALA A 274 -2.77 -12.30 -1.53
C ALA A 274 -1.28 -11.87 -1.53
N PHE A 275 -0.38 -12.82 -1.23
CA PHE A 275 1.07 -12.60 -1.08
C PHE A 275 1.90 -13.72 -1.75
N GLY A 276 1.48 -14.19 -2.93
CA GLY A 276 2.05 -15.37 -3.60
C GLY A 276 1.54 -16.72 -3.07
N VAL A 277 1.24 -16.83 -1.77
CA VAL A 277 0.45 -17.93 -1.18
C VAL A 277 -1.01 -17.54 -0.93
N HIS A 278 -1.91 -18.52 -0.93
CA HIS A 278 -3.33 -18.32 -0.64
C HIS A 278 -3.54 -18.08 0.87
N ALA A 279 -3.63 -16.81 1.27
CA ALA A 279 -3.75 -16.39 2.68
C ALA A 279 -5.08 -16.73 3.38
N ALA A 280 -5.99 -17.48 2.73
CA ALA A 280 -7.30 -17.87 3.27
C ALA A 280 -7.25 -18.65 4.60
N ALA A 281 -6.09 -19.19 4.98
CA ALA A 281 -5.87 -19.82 6.28
C ALA A 281 -5.69 -18.83 7.46
N LEU A 282 -5.30 -17.58 7.19
CA LEU A 282 -4.89 -16.61 8.23
C LEU A 282 -6.05 -15.81 8.84
N CYS A 283 -7.23 -15.79 8.22
CA CYS A 283 -8.43 -15.16 8.79
C CYS A 283 -9.70 -15.98 8.48
N PRO A 284 -10.14 -16.86 9.40
CA PRO A 284 -11.32 -17.71 9.20
C PRO A 284 -12.66 -16.94 9.19
N VAL A 285 -12.64 -15.61 9.38
CA VAL A 285 -13.81 -14.74 9.22
C VAL A 285 -14.20 -14.60 7.74
N LEU A 286 -13.24 -14.60 6.81
CA LEU A 286 -13.50 -14.44 5.37
C LEU A 286 -14.06 -15.73 4.73
N THR A 287 -13.48 -16.90 5.09
CA THR A 287 -13.80 -18.18 4.44
C THR A 287 -15.25 -18.65 4.66
N ARG A 288 -15.98 -18.03 5.59
CA ARG A 288 -17.35 -18.45 5.96
C ARG A 288 -18.45 -18.00 4.99
N ARG A 289 -18.17 -17.11 4.02
CA ARG A 289 -19.22 -16.52 3.14
C ARG A 289 -19.34 -17.11 1.72
N GLY A 290 -18.50 -18.08 1.35
CA GLY A 290 -18.41 -18.62 -0.02
C GLY A 290 -19.21 -19.90 -0.33
N LYS A 291 -19.96 -20.48 0.62
CA LYS A 291 -20.70 -21.76 0.44
C LYS A 291 -22.23 -21.63 0.52
N GLY A 292 -22.76 -20.44 0.23
CA GLY A 292 -24.16 -20.06 0.48
C GLY A 292 -24.99 -19.65 -0.73
N ALA A 293 -24.62 -20.04 -1.95
CA ALA A 293 -25.39 -19.78 -3.16
C ALA A 293 -25.19 -20.89 -4.20
N ALA A 294 -26.07 -21.90 -4.19
CA ALA A 294 -26.29 -22.70 -5.38
C ALA A 294 -27.07 -21.85 -6.40
N PRO A 295 -26.82 -21.97 -7.72
CA PRO A 295 -27.67 -21.33 -8.70
C PRO A 295 -29.09 -21.91 -8.60
N SER A 296 -30.09 -21.05 -8.48
CA SER A 296 -31.49 -21.48 -8.56
C SER A 296 -31.86 -21.73 -10.03
N ASP A 297 -32.39 -22.92 -10.33
CA ASP A 297 -32.79 -23.36 -11.68
C ASP A 297 -34.06 -22.67 -12.23
N SER A 298 -34.21 -21.36 -11.98
CA SER A 298 -35.32 -20.52 -12.46
C SER A 298 -35.05 -19.83 -13.81
N ALA A 299 -33.99 -20.24 -14.52
CA ALA A 299 -33.58 -19.67 -15.81
C ALA A 299 -33.97 -20.54 -17.03
N SER A 300 -34.46 -21.76 -16.80
CA SER A 300 -34.78 -22.74 -17.85
C SER A 300 -36.23 -22.66 -18.35
N GLU A 301 -37.19 -22.36 -17.49
CA GLU A 301 -38.63 -22.47 -17.83
C GLU A 301 -39.11 -21.38 -18.82
N HIS A 302 -38.53 -20.17 -18.78
CA HIS A 302 -38.95 -19.08 -19.69
C HIS A 302 -38.47 -19.24 -21.14
N ALA A 303 -37.54 -20.16 -21.43
CA ALA A 303 -37.08 -20.42 -22.81
C ALA A 303 -38.06 -21.28 -23.62
N THR A 304 -38.88 -22.11 -22.96
CA THR A 304 -39.64 -23.19 -23.60
C THR A 304 -41.03 -22.75 -24.08
N ALA A 305 -41.60 -21.69 -23.48
CA ALA A 305 -42.95 -21.21 -23.79
C ALA A 305 -43.08 -20.51 -25.16
N ALA A 306 -41.97 -20.05 -25.75
CA ALA A 306 -41.95 -19.21 -26.95
C ALA A 306 -41.96 -19.96 -28.30
N ARG A 307 -42.14 -21.29 -28.31
CA ARG A 307 -42.10 -22.15 -29.52
C ARG A 307 -43.44 -22.82 -29.88
N GLY A 308 -44.55 -22.38 -29.28
CA GLY A 308 -45.85 -23.06 -29.32
C GLY A 308 -47.00 -22.33 -30.02
N ALA A 309 -46.76 -21.43 -30.97
CA ALA A 309 -47.84 -20.72 -31.69
C ALA A 309 -47.46 -20.30 -33.12
N SER A 310 -48.50 -20.12 -33.95
CA SER A 310 -48.49 -19.62 -35.33
C SER A 310 -47.83 -20.53 -36.41
N GLY A 311 -48.69 -21.09 -37.26
CA GLY A 311 -48.37 -21.55 -38.61
C GLY A 311 -49.61 -21.40 -39.49
N VAL A 312 -49.43 -21.42 -40.82
CA VAL A 312 -50.48 -21.22 -41.86
C VAL A 312 -50.91 -19.74 -41.96
N LYS A 313 -50.96 -19.04 -43.11
CA LYS A 313 -50.95 -19.41 -44.55
C LYS A 313 -50.24 -18.34 -45.43
N ALA A 314 -50.08 -18.67 -46.73
CA ALA A 314 -49.80 -17.89 -47.97
C ALA A 314 -50.03 -16.34 -47.97
N SER A 315 -49.55 -15.47 -48.88
CA SER A 315 -48.85 -15.57 -50.19
C SER A 315 -48.38 -14.13 -50.62
N GLU A 316 -47.75 -13.76 -51.77
CA GLU A 316 -47.23 -14.42 -53.00
C GLU A 316 -46.25 -13.47 -53.76
N SER A 317 -45.56 -13.97 -54.79
CA SER A 317 -44.92 -13.21 -55.91
C SER A 317 -43.72 -12.28 -55.61
N GLY A 318 -42.97 -11.88 -56.66
CA GLY A 318 -41.91 -10.85 -56.62
C GLY A 318 -40.53 -11.29 -57.15
N ALA A 319 -40.25 -11.08 -58.44
CA ALA A 319 -39.01 -11.55 -59.09
C ALA A 319 -37.88 -10.49 -59.20
N ALA A 320 -36.63 -10.98 -59.20
CA ALA A 320 -35.41 -10.32 -59.74
C ALA A 320 -34.90 -9.06 -58.96
N GLN A 321 -33.69 -8.52 -59.17
CA GLN A 321 -32.66 -8.76 -60.20
C GLN A 321 -31.21 -8.48 -59.70
N ARG A 322 -30.24 -8.36 -60.62
CA ARG A 322 -28.80 -8.08 -60.43
C ARG A 322 -28.58 -6.60 -59.98
N ALA A 323 -27.41 -6.07 -59.60
CA ALA A 323 -26.01 -6.46 -59.89
C ALA A 323 -24.99 -6.00 -58.82
N ALA A 324 -23.69 -6.00 -59.16
CA ALA A 324 -22.53 -5.89 -58.26
C ALA A 324 -21.73 -4.55 -58.45
N PRO A 325 -20.52 -4.34 -57.86
CA PRO A 325 -20.09 -3.01 -57.34
C PRO A 325 -19.06 -2.23 -58.19
N VAL A 326 -18.88 -0.94 -57.86
CA VAL A 326 -17.88 -0.03 -58.46
C VAL A 326 -17.33 0.97 -57.42
N HIS A 327 -16.01 0.86 -57.11
CA HIS A 327 -14.97 1.91 -56.90
C HIS A 327 -15.21 3.20 -56.04
N SER A 328 -14.20 4.03 -55.72
CA SER A 328 -12.82 3.88 -55.15
C SER A 328 -12.21 5.31 -54.98
N VAL A 329 -10.92 5.45 -54.57
CA VAL A 329 -10.15 6.72 -54.45
C VAL A 329 -10.59 7.60 -53.25
N SER A 330 -9.83 7.89 -52.19
CA SER A 330 -8.42 8.28 -51.96
C SER A 330 -8.12 9.79 -52.14
N SER A 331 -7.75 10.49 -51.06
CA SER A 331 -6.47 11.23 -51.03
C SER A 331 -6.05 11.70 -49.63
N SER A 332 -4.74 11.69 -49.44
CA SER A 332 -3.96 12.14 -48.29
C SER A 332 -4.06 13.65 -47.98
N LYS A 333 -3.91 14.02 -46.70
CA LYS A 333 -2.98 15.10 -46.34
C LYS A 333 -2.43 14.99 -44.91
N LYS A 334 -1.10 15.11 -44.78
CA LYS A 334 -0.41 15.49 -43.53
C LYS A 334 -0.32 17.02 -43.44
N ILE A 335 -0.05 17.53 -42.24
CA ILE A 335 0.93 18.57 -41.85
C ILE A 335 0.41 19.25 -40.56
N GLY A 336 1.28 19.41 -39.57
CA GLY A 336 1.00 19.90 -38.22
C GLY A 336 1.89 19.20 -37.22
#